data_AF-A0A432XCB9-F1
#
_entry.id   AF-A0A432XCB9-F1
#
_cell.length_a   1.000
_cell.length_b   1.000
_cell.length_c   1.000
_cell.angle_alpha   90.00
_cell.angle_beta   90.00
_cell.angle_gamma   90.00
#
_symmetry.space_group_name_H-M   'P 1'
#
loop_
_entity.id
_entity.type
_entity.pdbx_description
1 polymer ?
#
loop_
_entity_poly.entity_id
_entity_poly.type
_entity_poly.pdbx_seq_one_letter_code
_entity_poly.pdbx_strand_id
1 'polypeptide(L)'
;MKLIKLSVYKNSELIRVVQFKKGLNLIVNSISQSGRTGNSVGKSTPSRLLDYLFLSSGEDIYKESEFGKPIPDVYRFINENTIYVELEVEGFDLKVHRIGRTLTTDPKASVYYLDSKVCDKSDYVDIVAKQIFGQLNEKPSIRNLSHKFIRNTNEKMQNTTRFLHGSTKPDIYDQLYLFLFGFSGLDLLKDKANLNNKIRTKTKHLAAYRNPHRESALQKMIAPLKSEEAELQDKIDAFDFTGSQDSSVKELVDVQNKISDLTIGYSKIKTRLSYLEKSITKVRESAASVAGKELTTIYAEAGVAISDGLKRSFEDLVVFHNKVVSNKVNLLKSDLEKYQEEETRVRDEISSLQNIESGIFKHIKEPDTLKSIGGLYNDLSKIKEQIAGISALLDKIENTKSEIESLENCKLKIIQEIAKNTEELDGNVELFNEHFGELSKSFYGDRYIFDLEFDIETEKCRFDVVNIAPNPTGGKKKGELSAFDLAYIQFVKATNIKRPSFVIHDSIEDVDVNQVYDIFQRAEHIDGQYIVALLSDKLADPRFDLLKKQSVILELSESDKFFKI
;
A
#
# COMPACT_ATOMS: atom_id res chain seq x y z
N MET A 1 -26.63 8.37 3.51
CA MET A 1 -26.15 8.51 2.12
C MET A 1 -27.12 7.77 1.21
N LYS A 2 -27.47 8.34 0.05
CA LYS A 2 -28.44 7.75 -0.89
C LYS A 2 -28.10 8.15 -2.33
N LEU A 3 -28.16 7.22 -3.26
CA LEU A 3 -28.11 7.49 -4.70
C LEU A 3 -29.43 8.11 -5.13
N ILE A 4 -29.38 9.23 -5.86
CA ILE A 4 -30.58 9.96 -6.30
C ILE A 4 -30.80 9.74 -7.79
N LYS A 5 -29.80 10.06 -8.63
CA LYS A 5 -29.98 10.10 -10.08
C LYS A 5 -28.67 9.89 -10.82
N LEU A 6 -28.63 8.94 -11.75
CA LEU A 6 -27.55 8.78 -12.73
C LEU A 6 -27.99 9.40 -14.06
N SER A 7 -27.18 10.29 -14.61
CA SER A 7 -27.43 10.98 -15.88
C SER A 7 -26.27 10.78 -16.84
N VAL A 8 -26.57 10.53 -18.11
CA VAL A 8 -25.58 10.35 -19.18
C VAL A 8 -25.86 11.33 -20.30
N TYR A 9 -24.84 12.09 -20.66
CA TYR A 9 -24.90 13.11 -21.69
C TYR A 9 -23.97 12.76 -22.84
N LYS A 10 -24.45 12.97 -24.07
CA LYS A 10 -23.69 12.86 -25.32
C LYS A 10 -23.58 14.25 -25.92
N ASN A 11 -22.38 14.80 -26.05
CA ASN A 11 -22.14 16.13 -26.61
C ASN A 11 -23.02 17.22 -25.94
N SER A 12 -23.18 17.15 -24.62
CA SER A 12 -24.06 18.00 -23.79
C SER A 12 -25.56 17.74 -23.90
N GLU A 13 -26.02 16.84 -24.77
CA GLU A 13 -27.41 16.40 -24.83
C GLU A 13 -27.65 15.24 -23.86
N LEU A 14 -28.70 15.33 -23.05
CA LEU A 14 -29.08 14.27 -22.12
C LEU A 14 -29.66 13.07 -22.88
N ILE A 15 -28.96 11.93 -22.86
CA ILE A 15 -29.40 10.73 -23.57
C ILE A 15 -30.07 9.69 -22.67
N ARG A 16 -29.69 9.63 -21.38
CA ARG A 16 -30.24 8.65 -20.43
C ARG A 16 -30.28 9.22 -19.01
N VAL A 17 -31.36 8.91 -18.28
CA VAL A 17 -31.52 9.18 -16.85
C VAL A 17 -32.01 7.93 -16.17
N VAL A 18 -31.46 7.64 -14.99
CA VAL A 18 -31.93 6.59 -14.08
C VAL A 18 -32.17 7.24 -12.73
N GLN A 19 -33.43 7.28 -12.28
CA GLN A 19 -33.78 7.78 -10.96
C GLN A 19 -33.83 6.62 -9.97
N PHE A 20 -33.09 6.75 -8.86
CA PHE A 20 -33.06 5.74 -7.82
C PHE A 20 -34.02 6.10 -6.70
N LYS A 21 -34.69 5.09 -6.15
CA LYS A 21 -35.55 5.21 -4.98
C LYS A 21 -35.01 4.40 -3.81
N LYS A 22 -35.60 4.62 -2.62
CA LYS A 22 -35.40 3.73 -1.46
C LYS A 22 -36.11 2.40 -1.74
N GLY A 23 -35.57 1.31 -1.22
CA GLY A 23 -36.09 -0.04 -1.44
C GLY A 23 -35.52 -0.70 -2.70
N LEU A 24 -36.37 -1.43 -3.43
CA LEU A 24 -35.99 -2.22 -4.59
C LEU A 24 -35.96 -1.35 -5.85
N ASN A 25 -34.93 -1.50 -6.67
CA ASN A 25 -34.71 -0.77 -7.91
C ASN A 25 -34.38 -1.78 -9.02
N LEU A 26 -35.32 -2.02 -9.93
CA LEU A 26 -35.22 -3.01 -10.99
C LEU A 26 -34.81 -2.35 -12.32
N ILE A 27 -33.79 -2.92 -12.95
CA ILE A 27 -33.36 -2.61 -14.32
C ILE A 27 -33.68 -3.84 -15.18
N VAL A 28 -34.61 -3.70 -16.11
CA VAL A 28 -35.14 -4.82 -16.91
C VAL A 28 -35.06 -4.54 -18.40
N ASN A 29 -35.12 -5.59 -19.22
CA ASN A 29 -35.37 -5.44 -20.65
C ASN A 29 -36.89 -5.48 -20.93
N SER A 30 -37.32 -4.86 -22.02
CA SER A 30 -38.67 -5.05 -22.56
C SER A 30 -38.82 -6.45 -23.16
N ILE A 31 -40.02 -7.02 -23.09
CA ILE A 31 -40.35 -8.29 -23.74
C ILE A 31 -40.42 -8.06 -25.26
N SER A 32 -39.57 -8.73 -26.04
CA SER A 32 -39.58 -8.61 -27.50
C SER A 32 -40.73 -9.46 -28.10
N GLN A 33 -41.58 -8.86 -28.93
CA GLN A 33 -42.63 -9.59 -29.66
C GLN A 33 -42.08 -10.50 -30.78
N SER A 34 -40.78 -10.37 -31.10
CA SER A 34 -40.15 -10.96 -32.29
C SER A 34 -39.16 -12.10 -31.99
N GLY A 35 -39.18 -12.70 -30.80
CA GLY A 35 -38.34 -13.85 -30.45
C GLY A 35 -36.82 -13.59 -30.43
N ARG A 36 -36.38 -12.33 -30.53
CA ARG A 36 -34.98 -11.93 -30.37
C ARG A 36 -34.64 -11.88 -28.89
N THR A 37 -33.58 -12.58 -28.47
CA THR A 37 -33.09 -12.57 -27.09
C THR A 37 -32.77 -11.14 -26.68
N GLY A 38 -33.38 -10.61 -25.60
CA GLY A 38 -33.09 -9.27 -25.05
C GLY A 38 -31.69 -9.13 -24.42
N ASN A 39 -30.75 -9.91 -24.93
CA ASN A 39 -29.35 -9.91 -24.54
C ASN A 39 -28.65 -8.75 -25.26
N SER A 40 -27.83 -8.00 -24.53
CA SER A 40 -27.05 -6.86 -25.06
C SER A 40 -27.78 -5.51 -25.24
N VAL A 41 -28.95 -5.30 -24.62
CA VAL A 41 -29.59 -3.95 -24.55
C VAL A 41 -28.91 -2.95 -23.59
N GLY A 42 -27.91 -3.41 -22.81
CA GLY A 42 -27.16 -2.58 -21.86
C GLY A 42 -27.67 -2.59 -20.41
N LYS A 43 -28.33 -3.67 -19.96
CA LYS A 43 -28.85 -3.81 -18.57
C LYS A 43 -27.77 -3.64 -17.50
N SER A 44 -26.56 -4.13 -17.78
CA SER A 44 -25.39 -4.04 -16.92
C SER A 44 -24.70 -2.68 -16.96
N THR A 45 -25.01 -1.82 -17.95
CA THR A 45 -24.31 -0.54 -18.13
C THR A 45 -24.45 0.41 -16.93
N PRO A 46 -25.63 0.56 -16.28
CA PRO A 46 -25.74 1.35 -15.05
C PRO A 46 -24.78 0.93 -13.94
N SER A 47 -24.61 -0.38 -13.68
CA SER A 47 -23.73 -0.88 -12.63
C SER A 47 -22.26 -0.53 -12.93
N ARG A 48 -21.84 -0.68 -14.20
CA ARG A 48 -20.49 -0.34 -14.68
C ARG A 48 -20.22 1.17 -14.65
N LEU A 49 -21.21 2.00 -14.97
CA LEU A 49 -21.09 3.46 -14.88
C LEU A 49 -20.98 3.96 -13.43
N LEU A 50 -21.75 3.38 -12.51
CA LEU A 50 -21.59 3.67 -11.09
C LEU A 50 -20.21 3.23 -10.60
N ASP A 51 -19.72 2.07 -11.04
CA ASP A 51 -18.38 1.60 -10.70
C ASP A 51 -17.28 2.53 -11.26
N TYR A 52 -17.49 3.07 -12.46
CA TYR A 52 -16.62 4.05 -13.11
C TYR A 52 -16.54 5.38 -12.35
N LEU A 53 -17.69 5.86 -11.86
CA LEU A 53 -17.75 7.03 -10.98
C LEU A 53 -17.10 6.75 -9.63
N PHE A 54 -17.10 5.50 -9.16
CA PHE A 54 -16.33 5.04 -7.99
C PHE A 54 -14.93 4.53 -8.37
N LEU A 55 -14.30 5.22 -9.32
CA LEU A 55 -12.87 5.12 -9.66
C LEU A 55 -12.44 3.83 -10.38
N SER A 56 -13.36 3.07 -11.00
CA SER A 56 -12.94 2.01 -11.93
C SER A 56 -12.31 2.59 -13.20
N SER A 57 -11.62 1.75 -13.98
CA SER A 57 -11.04 2.15 -15.27
C SER A 57 -12.11 2.43 -16.32
N GLY A 58 -13.29 1.81 -16.20
CA GLY A 58 -14.38 1.88 -17.18
C GLY A 58 -14.17 0.98 -18.40
N GLU A 59 -13.09 0.19 -18.43
CA GLU A 59 -12.80 -0.72 -19.54
C GLU A 59 -13.91 -1.75 -19.77
N ASP A 60 -14.56 -2.20 -18.71
CA ASP A 60 -15.70 -3.12 -18.74
C ASP A 60 -16.95 -2.52 -19.40
N ILE A 61 -17.01 -1.20 -19.63
CA ILE A 61 -18.10 -0.54 -20.36
C ILE A 61 -17.95 -0.78 -21.87
N TYR A 62 -16.72 -0.81 -22.38
CA TYR A 62 -16.44 -0.82 -23.83
C TYR A 62 -15.55 -1.97 -24.30
N LYS A 63 -15.11 -2.86 -23.41
CA LYS A 63 -14.38 -4.09 -23.73
C LYS A 63 -15.19 -5.32 -23.27
N GLU A 64 -15.07 -6.40 -24.04
CA GLU A 64 -15.61 -7.70 -23.68
C GLU A 64 -14.82 -8.33 -22.53
N SER A 65 -15.51 -9.07 -21.65
CA SER A 65 -14.91 -9.68 -20.47
C SER A 65 -13.99 -10.85 -20.77
N GLU A 66 -14.24 -11.61 -21.84
CA GLU A 66 -13.51 -12.84 -22.15
C GLU A 66 -12.18 -12.57 -22.87
N PHE A 67 -12.21 -11.73 -23.91
CA PHE A 67 -11.04 -11.48 -24.76
C PHE A 67 -10.45 -10.08 -24.60
N GLY A 68 -11.06 -9.21 -23.78
CA GLY A 68 -10.64 -7.81 -23.62
C GLY A 68 -10.75 -6.98 -24.91
N LYS A 69 -11.47 -7.48 -25.92
CA LYS A 69 -11.63 -6.82 -27.22
C LYS A 69 -12.60 -5.66 -27.10
N PRO A 70 -12.36 -4.52 -27.77
CA PRO A 70 -13.33 -3.43 -27.82
C PRO A 70 -14.65 -3.89 -28.44
N ILE A 71 -15.76 -3.51 -27.81
CA ILE A 71 -17.11 -3.64 -28.38
C ILE A 71 -17.23 -2.54 -29.45
N PRO A 72 -17.26 -2.86 -30.75
CA PRO A 72 -17.03 -1.88 -31.81
C PRO A 72 -17.93 -0.65 -31.74
N ASP A 73 -19.23 -0.85 -31.51
CA ASP A 73 -20.22 0.24 -31.48
C ASP A 73 -20.05 1.15 -30.27
N VAL A 74 -19.83 0.58 -29.08
CA VAL A 74 -19.62 1.35 -27.85
C VAL A 74 -18.27 2.07 -27.88
N TYR A 75 -17.22 1.41 -28.38
CA TYR A 75 -15.89 2.00 -28.51
C TYR A 75 -15.90 3.20 -29.46
N ARG A 76 -16.54 3.05 -30.62
CA ARG A 76 -16.74 4.13 -31.58
C ARG A 76 -17.58 5.27 -30.98
N PHE A 77 -18.67 4.93 -30.30
CA PHE A 77 -19.53 5.91 -29.62
C PHE A 77 -18.76 6.78 -28.62
N ILE A 78 -17.89 6.18 -27.80
CA ILE A 78 -17.07 6.90 -26.81
C ILE A 78 -16.00 7.78 -27.48
N ASN A 79 -15.39 7.34 -28.58
CA ASN A 79 -14.30 8.08 -29.21
C ASN A 79 -14.78 9.18 -30.18
N GLU A 80 -15.98 9.03 -30.75
CA GLU A 80 -16.57 10.04 -31.66
C GLU A 80 -17.39 11.10 -30.93
N ASN A 81 -17.64 10.94 -29.63
CA ASN A 81 -18.50 11.84 -28.86
C ASN A 81 -17.88 12.18 -27.49
N THR A 82 -18.25 13.33 -26.94
CA THR A 82 -17.97 13.63 -25.53
C THR A 82 -19.06 13.01 -24.67
N ILE A 83 -18.73 11.94 -23.95
CA ILE A 83 -19.66 11.26 -23.04
C ILE A 83 -19.39 11.72 -21.61
N TYR A 84 -20.35 12.43 -21.03
CA TYR A 84 -20.30 12.89 -19.63
C TYR A 84 -21.29 12.09 -18.79
N VAL A 85 -20.80 11.54 -17.67
CA VAL A 85 -21.59 10.74 -16.73
C VAL A 85 -21.64 11.47 -15.41
N GLU A 86 -22.82 11.70 -14.87
CA GLU A 86 -23.04 12.41 -13.61
C GLU A 86 -23.91 11.58 -12.67
N LEU A 87 -23.55 11.54 -11.39
CA LEU A 87 -24.33 10.94 -10.32
C LEU A 87 -24.61 11.97 -9.25
N GLU A 88 -25.90 12.16 -8.99
CA GLU A 88 -26.41 12.92 -7.86
C GLU A 88 -26.60 11.98 -6.66
N VAL A 89 -25.99 12.33 -5.54
CA VAL A 89 -26.06 11.57 -4.28
C VAL A 89 -26.38 12.49 -3.12
N GLU A 90 -27.17 12.02 -2.16
CA GLU A 90 -27.23 12.61 -0.83
C GLU A 90 -26.08 12.03 0.01
N GLY A 91 -25.13 12.85 0.43
CA GLY A 91 -23.95 12.45 1.20
C GLY A 91 -24.25 12.08 2.66
N PHE A 92 -23.21 11.75 3.44
CA PHE A 92 -23.35 11.59 4.89
C PHE A 92 -23.50 12.91 5.64
N ASP A 93 -23.17 14.03 4.99
CA ASP A 93 -23.43 15.38 5.48
C ASP A 93 -24.87 15.87 5.22
N LEU A 94 -25.74 14.99 4.71
CA LEU A 94 -27.14 15.27 4.36
C LEU A 94 -27.30 16.33 3.26
N LYS A 95 -26.24 16.60 2.49
CA LYS A 95 -26.29 17.49 1.33
C LYS A 95 -26.31 16.69 0.05
N VAL A 96 -26.87 17.29 -1.00
CA VAL A 96 -26.81 16.75 -2.34
C VAL A 96 -25.47 17.15 -2.97
N HIS A 97 -24.71 16.16 -3.41
CA HIS A 97 -23.46 16.31 -4.15
C HIS A 97 -23.65 15.76 -5.56
N ARG A 98 -23.06 16.40 -6.56
CA ARG A 98 -22.99 15.86 -7.92
C ARG A 98 -21.55 15.51 -8.26
N ILE A 99 -21.29 14.21 -8.43
CA ILE A 99 -20.00 13.73 -8.92
C ILE A 99 -20.13 13.39 -10.39
N GLY A 100 -19.20 13.85 -11.22
CA GLY A 100 -19.22 13.57 -12.65
C GLY A 100 -17.86 13.26 -13.23
N ARG A 101 -17.84 12.50 -14.32
CA ARG A 101 -16.62 12.09 -15.00
C ARG A 101 -16.88 11.94 -16.50
N THR A 102 -15.95 12.40 -17.34
CA THR A 102 -16.00 12.08 -18.78
C THR A 102 -15.54 10.65 -19.02
N LEU A 103 -16.38 9.87 -19.69
CA LEU A 103 -16.05 8.51 -20.12
C LEU A 103 -15.16 8.57 -21.35
N THR A 104 -13.98 7.96 -21.25
CA THR A 104 -12.93 7.98 -22.28
C THR A 104 -12.20 6.65 -22.30
N THR A 105 -11.67 6.30 -23.46
CA THR A 105 -10.80 5.12 -23.65
C THR A 105 -9.35 5.38 -23.24
N ASP A 106 -8.94 6.65 -23.09
CA ASP A 106 -7.68 7.08 -22.49
C ASP A 106 -7.93 7.62 -21.07
N PRO A 107 -7.56 6.89 -20.01
CA PRO A 107 -7.75 7.32 -18.63
C PRO A 107 -7.13 8.69 -18.29
N LYS A 108 -6.08 9.12 -19.02
CA LYS A 108 -5.43 10.43 -18.80
C LYS A 108 -6.26 11.60 -19.30
N ALA A 109 -7.14 11.37 -20.28
CA ALA A 109 -8.04 12.36 -20.83
C ALA A 109 -9.33 12.53 -19.99
N SER A 110 -9.50 11.77 -18.91
CA SER A 110 -10.70 11.81 -18.09
C SER A 110 -10.73 13.08 -17.23
N VAL A 111 -11.81 13.84 -17.36
CA VAL A 111 -12.06 15.08 -16.62
C VAL A 111 -13.05 14.79 -15.49
N TYR A 112 -12.76 15.27 -14.29
CA TYR A 112 -13.55 15.07 -13.09
C TYR A 112 -14.35 16.32 -12.75
N TYR A 113 -15.56 16.13 -12.23
CA TYR A 113 -16.49 17.19 -11.91
C TYR A 113 -17.06 17.00 -10.51
N LEU A 114 -17.14 18.10 -9.77
CA LEU A 114 -17.85 18.22 -8.50
C LEU A 114 -18.83 19.39 -8.61
N ASP A 115 -20.11 19.14 -8.31
CA ASP A 115 -21.19 20.11 -8.43
C ASP A 115 -21.18 20.85 -9.77
N SER A 116 -21.03 20.06 -10.84
CA SER A 116 -20.97 20.50 -12.23
C SER A 116 -19.80 21.43 -12.59
N LYS A 117 -18.76 21.50 -11.74
CA LYS A 117 -17.51 22.24 -12.01
C LYS A 117 -16.33 21.28 -12.15
N VAL A 118 -15.43 21.57 -13.09
CA VAL A 118 -14.18 20.81 -13.25
C VAL A 118 -13.36 20.91 -11.96
N CYS A 119 -12.82 19.78 -11.52
CA CYS A 119 -12.03 19.67 -10.29
C CYS A 119 -10.82 18.75 -10.49
N ASP A 120 -9.89 18.80 -9.53
CA ASP A 120 -8.78 17.87 -9.49
C ASP A 120 -9.25 16.49 -9.03
N LYS A 121 -8.56 15.45 -9.53
CA LYS A 121 -8.87 14.06 -9.17
C LYS A 121 -8.78 13.82 -7.67
N SER A 122 -7.87 14.50 -6.95
CA SER A 122 -7.73 14.37 -5.50
C SER A 122 -8.99 14.79 -4.77
N ASP A 123 -9.58 15.93 -5.16
CA ASP A 123 -10.77 16.48 -4.53
C ASP A 123 -11.99 15.60 -4.82
N TYR A 124 -12.10 15.11 -6.06
CA TYR A 124 -13.11 14.14 -6.44
C TYR A 124 -13.03 12.87 -5.59
N VAL A 125 -11.83 12.31 -5.43
CA VAL A 125 -11.60 11.10 -4.63
C VAL A 125 -11.94 11.35 -3.15
N ASP A 126 -11.60 12.52 -2.61
CA ASP A 126 -11.90 12.89 -1.23
C ASP A 126 -13.41 12.97 -0.95
N ILE A 127 -14.17 13.61 -1.85
CA ILE A 127 -15.64 13.68 -1.74
C ILE A 127 -16.26 12.29 -1.85
N VAL A 128 -15.86 11.47 -2.83
CA VAL A 128 -16.35 10.09 -2.95
C VAL A 128 -16.03 9.29 -1.68
N ALA A 129 -14.81 9.42 -1.16
CA ALA A 129 -14.39 8.70 0.02
C ALA A 129 -15.20 9.07 1.26
N LYS A 130 -15.31 10.37 1.54
CA LYS A 130 -15.95 10.87 2.76
C LYS A 130 -17.46 10.79 2.70
N GLN A 131 -18.07 11.19 1.59
CA GLN A 131 -19.53 11.37 1.49
C GLN A 131 -20.27 10.12 1.02
N ILE A 132 -19.59 9.22 0.30
CA ILE A 132 -20.22 7.99 -0.24
C ILE A 132 -19.80 6.78 0.58
N PHE A 133 -18.50 6.62 0.85
CA PHE A 133 -17.98 5.43 1.55
C PHE A 133 -17.73 5.62 3.05
N GLY A 134 -17.72 6.86 3.53
CA GLY A 134 -17.41 7.20 4.92
C GLY A 134 -15.98 6.83 5.33
N GLN A 135 -15.08 6.81 4.34
CA GLN A 135 -13.65 6.58 4.53
C GLN A 135 -12.97 7.92 4.80
N LEU A 136 -12.39 8.06 5.99
CA LEU A 136 -11.65 9.27 6.39
C LEU A 136 -10.12 9.11 6.23
N ASN A 137 -9.63 7.88 6.31
CA ASN A 137 -8.19 7.56 6.24
C ASN A 137 -7.79 7.24 4.79
N GLU A 138 -6.51 6.95 4.49
CA GLU A 138 -6.06 6.57 3.13
C GLU A 138 -6.44 5.13 2.72
N LYS A 139 -6.74 4.27 3.70
CA LYS A 139 -7.06 2.85 3.52
C LYS A 139 -8.30 2.45 4.33
N PRO A 140 -9.06 1.42 3.89
CA PRO A 140 -8.91 0.70 2.62
C PRO A 140 -9.28 1.60 1.42
N SER A 141 -8.65 1.40 0.27
CA SER A 141 -8.92 2.24 -0.90
C SER A 141 -10.36 2.09 -1.39
N ILE A 142 -10.97 3.17 -1.85
CA ILE A 142 -12.31 3.19 -2.45
C ILE A 142 -12.52 2.11 -3.51
N ARG A 143 -11.52 1.85 -4.35
CA ARG A 143 -11.59 0.80 -5.36
C ARG A 143 -11.76 -0.61 -4.80
N ASN A 144 -11.28 -0.88 -3.59
CA ASN A 144 -11.49 -2.17 -2.93
C ASN A 144 -12.84 -2.19 -2.20
N LEU A 145 -13.23 -1.06 -1.59
CA LEU A 145 -14.51 -0.91 -0.91
C LEU A 145 -15.69 -1.04 -1.85
N SER A 146 -15.63 -0.41 -3.03
CA SER A 146 -16.72 -0.40 -4.01
C SER A 146 -17.12 -1.79 -4.47
N HIS A 147 -16.20 -2.77 -4.50
CA HIS A 147 -16.51 -4.15 -4.92
C HIS A 147 -17.51 -4.83 -3.98
N LYS A 148 -17.55 -4.45 -2.70
CA LYS A 148 -18.56 -4.93 -1.75
C LYS A 148 -19.97 -4.51 -2.16
N PHE A 149 -20.10 -3.29 -2.68
CA PHE A 149 -21.39 -2.66 -2.97
C PHE A 149 -21.78 -2.75 -4.46
N ILE A 150 -20.83 -3.09 -5.34
CA ILE A 150 -21.06 -3.26 -6.78
C ILE A 150 -20.61 -4.67 -7.19
N ARG A 151 -21.58 -5.58 -7.21
CA ARG A 151 -21.45 -6.98 -7.64
C ARG A 151 -21.82 -7.09 -9.12
N ASN A 152 -21.01 -6.47 -9.98
CA ASN A 152 -21.24 -6.35 -11.43
C ASN A 152 -20.50 -7.39 -12.29
N THR A 153 -19.90 -8.41 -11.67
CA THR A 153 -19.22 -9.50 -12.38
C THR A 153 -19.65 -10.84 -11.80
N ASN A 154 -19.58 -11.89 -12.61
CA ASN A 154 -19.91 -13.24 -12.16
C ASN A 154 -19.03 -13.69 -10.98
N GLU A 155 -17.73 -13.37 -10.99
CA GLU A 155 -16.80 -13.66 -9.90
C GLU A 155 -17.27 -13.03 -8.58
N LYS A 156 -17.65 -11.75 -8.58
CA LYS A 156 -18.16 -11.06 -7.39
C LYS A 156 -19.50 -11.60 -6.91
N MET A 157 -20.34 -12.09 -7.84
CA MET A 157 -21.63 -12.70 -7.53
C MET A 157 -21.53 -14.12 -6.98
N GLN A 158 -20.41 -14.83 -7.23
CA GLN A 158 -20.17 -16.18 -6.71
C GLN A 158 -19.45 -16.20 -5.36
N ASN A 159 -18.84 -15.09 -4.96
CA ASN A 159 -18.06 -14.97 -3.73
C ASN A 159 -18.71 -13.99 -2.73
N THR A 160 -19.35 -14.52 -1.69
CA THR A 160 -19.97 -13.73 -0.61
C THR A 160 -18.94 -12.84 0.08
N THR A 161 -17.87 -13.46 0.60
CA THR A 161 -16.86 -12.82 1.43
C THR A 161 -15.62 -12.36 0.66
N ARG A 162 -15.10 -13.20 -0.25
CA ARG A 162 -13.88 -12.91 -1.03
C ARG A 162 -14.17 -12.32 -2.40
N PHE A 163 -14.58 -11.06 -2.41
CA PHE A 163 -15.08 -10.37 -3.62
C PHE A 163 -14.04 -9.56 -4.41
N LEU A 164 -12.81 -9.43 -3.91
CA LEU A 164 -11.68 -8.89 -4.65
C LEU A 164 -10.99 -9.99 -5.46
N HIS A 165 -10.23 -9.57 -6.48
CA HIS A 165 -9.44 -10.47 -7.34
C HIS A 165 -8.56 -11.44 -6.53
N GLY A 166 -8.45 -12.69 -6.99
CA GLY A 166 -7.74 -13.76 -6.26
C GLY A 166 -6.26 -13.51 -5.94
N SER A 167 -5.59 -12.58 -6.64
CA SER A 167 -4.21 -12.16 -6.32
C SER A 167 -4.09 -11.10 -5.22
N THR A 168 -5.22 -10.68 -4.65
CA THR A 168 -5.25 -9.68 -3.58
C THR A 168 -4.59 -10.22 -2.32
N LYS A 169 -3.70 -9.42 -1.73
CA LYS A 169 -3.03 -9.78 -0.48
C LYS A 169 -4.04 -9.88 0.68
N PRO A 170 -3.92 -10.87 1.58
CA PRO A 170 -4.80 -11.01 2.74
C PRO A 170 -4.93 -9.73 3.58
N ASP A 171 -3.84 -8.94 3.73
CA ASP A 171 -3.82 -7.66 4.45
C ASP A 171 -4.88 -6.65 3.98
N ILE A 172 -5.29 -6.74 2.71
CA ILE A 172 -6.31 -5.85 2.15
C ILE A 172 -7.69 -6.24 2.69
N TYR A 173 -7.96 -7.53 2.86
CA TYR A 173 -9.21 -7.99 3.46
C TYR A 173 -9.29 -7.65 4.94
N ASP A 174 -8.16 -7.72 5.68
CA ASP A 174 -8.11 -7.28 7.08
C ASP A 174 -8.59 -5.82 7.17
N GLN A 175 -8.01 -4.93 6.35
CA GLN A 175 -8.41 -3.52 6.31
C GLN A 175 -9.87 -3.32 5.91
N LEU A 176 -10.37 -4.12 4.95
CA LEU A 176 -11.75 -4.02 4.48
C LEU A 176 -12.74 -4.44 5.55
N TYR A 177 -12.59 -5.61 6.15
CA TYR A 177 -13.56 -6.13 7.10
C TYR A 177 -13.58 -5.34 8.40
N LEU A 178 -12.39 -4.98 8.91
CA LEU A 178 -12.29 -4.09 10.07
C LEU A 178 -12.98 -2.74 9.78
N PHE A 179 -12.74 -2.15 8.60
CA PHE A 179 -13.44 -0.92 8.21
C PHE A 179 -14.96 -1.11 8.08
N LEU A 180 -15.42 -2.16 7.41
CA LEU A 180 -16.84 -2.40 7.15
C LEU A 180 -17.64 -2.59 8.44
N PHE A 181 -17.05 -3.22 9.46
CA PHE A 181 -17.69 -3.49 10.74
C PHE A 181 -17.35 -2.46 11.83
N GLY A 182 -16.79 -1.31 11.45
CA GLY A 182 -16.70 -0.14 12.34
C GLY A 182 -15.49 -0.12 13.28
N PHE A 183 -14.43 -0.88 12.99
CA PHE A 183 -13.19 -0.85 13.76
C PHE A 183 -12.59 0.56 13.79
N SER A 184 -12.34 1.07 15.00
CA SER A 184 -11.83 2.43 15.24
C SER A 184 -10.31 2.53 15.08
N GLY A 185 -9.58 1.43 15.21
CA GLY A 185 -8.11 1.40 15.22
C GLY A 185 -7.42 1.26 13.85
N LEU A 186 -8.00 1.74 12.75
CA LEU A 186 -7.44 1.52 11.40
C LEU A 186 -6.01 2.08 11.23
N ASP A 187 -5.63 3.10 11.99
CA ASP A 187 -4.28 3.65 11.99
C ASP A 187 -3.25 2.66 12.57
N LEU A 188 -3.67 1.79 13.50
CA LEU A 188 -2.83 0.71 14.05
C LEU A 188 -2.40 -0.27 12.94
N LEU A 189 -3.27 -0.54 11.96
CA LEU A 189 -2.92 -1.37 10.80
C LEU A 189 -1.85 -0.72 9.92
N LYS A 190 -1.89 0.60 9.78
CA LYS A 190 -0.87 1.38 9.05
C LYS A 190 0.46 1.34 9.78
N ASP A 191 0.45 1.51 11.10
CA ASP A 191 1.66 1.46 11.92
C ASP A 191 2.29 0.07 11.94
N LYS A 192 1.47 -0.99 12.06
CA LYS A 192 1.91 -2.37 11.89
C LYS A 192 2.59 -2.61 10.53
N ALA A 193 1.98 -2.14 9.44
CA ALA A 193 2.58 -2.25 8.10
C ALA A 193 3.93 -1.50 7.99
N ASN A 194 4.04 -0.33 8.61
CA ASN A 194 5.28 0.44 8.68
C ASN A 194 6.38 -0.29 9.45
N LEU A 195 6.05 -0.87 10.61
CA LEU A 195 6.98 -1.68 11.40
C LEU A 195 7.45 -2.90 10.62
N ASN A 196 6.54 -3.64 9.97
CA ASN A 196 6.90 -4.78 9.12
C ASN A 196 7.89 -4.40 8.01
N ASN A 197 7.70 -3.24 7.37
CA ASN A 197 8.64 -2.74 6.36
C ASN A 197 10.02 -2.37 6.95
N LYS A 198 10.05 -1.77 8.15
CA LYS A 198 11.30 -1.45 8.86
C LYS A 198 12.06 -2.72 9.25
N ILE A 199 11.37 -3.69 9.86
CA ILE A 199 11.92 -4.99 10.23
C ILE A 199 12.50 -5.67 8.99
N ARG A 200 11.73 -5.78 7.90
CA ARG A 200 12.21 -6.39 6.65
C ARG A 200 13.50 -5.74 6.13
N THR A 201 13.57 -4.41 6.17
CA THR A 201 14.76 -3.65 5.76
C THR A 201 15.97 -3.98 6.64
N LYS A 202 15.79 -3.96 7.97
CA LYS A 202 16.86 -4.25 8.93
C LYS A 202 17.32 -5.71 8.85
N THR A 203 16.40 -6.66 8.67
CA THR A 203 16.73 -8.07 8.43
C THR A 203 17.55 -8.26 7.16
N LYS A 204 17.26 -7.50 6.09
CA LYS A 204 18.09 -7.51 4.87
C LYS A 204 19.51 -6.96 5.12
N HIS A 205 19.64 -5.89 5.91
CA HIS A 205 20.97 -5.37 6.30
C HIS A 205 21.74 -6.38 7.14
N LEU A 206 21.08 -7.02 8.12
CA LEU A 206 21.66 -8.06 8.96
C LEU A 206 22.18 -9.23 8.11
N ALA A 207 21.40 -9.66 7.10
CA ALA A 207 21.82 -10.70 6.17
C ALA A 207 23.06 -10.27 5.35
N ALA A 208 23.12 -9.00 4.93
CA ALA A 208 24.27 -8.46 4.21
C ALA A 208 25.54 -8.41 5.09
N TYR A 209 25.43 -8.03 6.37
CA TYR A 209 26.58 -8.03 7.30
C TYR A 209 27.11 -9.44 7.61
N ARG A 210 26.27 -10.46 7.46
CA ARG A 210 26.63 -11.88 7.66
C ARG A 210 27.22 -12.55 6.42
N ASN A 211 27.43 -11.80 5.33
CA ASN A 211 28.01 -12.30 4.08
C ASN A 211 29.41 -11.69 3.90
N PRO A 212 30.49 -12.49 3.72
CA PRO A 212 30.52 -13.95 3.55
C PRO A 212 30.51 -14.77 4.83
N HIS A 213 30.77 -14.15 5.99
CA HIS A 213 30.95 -14.88 7.24
C HIS A 213 29.83 -14.63 8.24
N ARG A 214 29.27 -15.72 8.78
CA ARG A 214 28.33 -15.65 9.90
C ARG A 214 29.05 -15.14 11.15
N GLU A 215 28.28 -14.55 12.05
CA GLU A 215 28.72 -14.01 13.34
C GLU A 215 29.59 -14.99 14.16
N SER A 216 29.20 -16.26 14.23
CA SER A 216 29.99 -17.28 14.92
C SER A 216 31.37 -17.51 14.28
N ALA A 217 31.48 -17.36 12.96
CA ALA A 217 32.76 -17.47 12.26
C ALA A 217 33.61 -16.22 12.49
N LEU A 218 33.00 -15.02 12.43
CA LEU A 218 33.67 -13.76 12.75
C LEU A 218 34.23 -13.76 14.18
N GLN A 219 33.46 -14.22 15.18
CA GLN A 219 33.94 -14.37 16.56
C GLN A 219 35.12 -15.35 16.65
N LYS A 220 35.05 -16.49 15.93
CA LYS A 220 36.12 -17.48 15.89
C LYS A 220 37.38 -17.02 15.16
N MET A 221 37.28 -16.03 14.26
CA MET A 221 38.43 -15.44 13.58
C MET A 221 39.27 -14.54 14.51
N ILE A 222 38.66 -13.97 15.56
CA ILE A 222 39.37 -13.07 16.47
C ILE A 222 40.40 -13.82 17.32
N ALA A 223 40.07 -15.01 17.83
CA ALA A 223 40.96 -15.77 18.71
C ALA A 223 42.34 -16.09 18.10
N PRO A 224 42.44 -16.66 16.87
CA PRO A 224 43.74 -16.91 16.25
C PRO A 224 44.50 -15.62 15.95
N LEU A 225 43.82 -14.56 15.49
CA LEU A 225 44.45 -13.26 15.24
C LEU A 225 45.01 -12.64 16.53
N LYS A 226 44.32 -12.77 17.66
CA LYS A 226 44.84 -12.32 18.96
C LYS A 226 46.03 -13.16 19.44
N SER A 227 46.06 -14.44 19.13
CA SER A 227 47.23 -15.29 19.40
C SER A 227 48.44 -14.84 18.57
N GLU A 228 48.21 -14.55 17.29
CA GLU A 228 49.24 -14.06 16.37
C GLU A 228 49.73 -12.66 16.78
N GLU A 229 48.82 -11.77 17.24
CA GLU A 229 49.16 -10.49 17.84
C GLU A 229 50.08 -10.65 19.05
N ALA A 230 49.75 -11.58 19.97
CA ALA A 230 50.58 -11.87 21.14
C ALA A 230 51.95 -12.44 20.77
N GLU A 231 52.02 -13.37 19.80
CA GLU A 231 53.29 -13.92 19.33
C GLU A 231 54.19 -12.87 18.67
N LEU A 232 53.62 -11.94 17.90
CA LEU A 232 54.38 -10.83 17.34
C LEU A 232 54.85 -9.87 18.43
N GLN A 233 54.02 -9.61 19.44
CA GLN A 233 54.41 -8.79 20.59
C GLN A 233 55.55 -9.45 21.38
N ASP A 234 55.46 -10.75 21.67
CA ASP A 234 56.52 -11.50 22.35
C ASP A 234 57.83 -11.50 21.56
N LYS A 235 57.77 -11.60 20.22
CA LYS A 235 58.96 -11.50 19.34
C LYS A 235 59.59 -10.12 19.35
N ILE A 236 58.76 -9.08 19.45
CA ILE A 236 59.21 -7.68 19.59
C ILE A 236 59.86 -7.48 20.95
N ASP A 237 59.26 -8.02 22.02
CA ASP A 237 59.72 -7.85 23.41
C ASP A 237 60.97 -8.68 23.73
N ALA A 238 61.12 -9.86 23.13
CA ALA A 238 62.27 -10.75 23.28
C ALA A 238 63.47 -10.39 22.38
N PHE A 239 63.35 -9.33 21.57
CA PHE A 239 64.40 -8.90 20.66
C PHE A 239 65.59 -8.34 21.47
N ASP A 240 66.75 -8.99 21.39
CA ASP A 240 67.91 -8.70 22.25
C ASP A 240 68.69 -7.48 21.75
N PHE A 241 68.55 -6.34 22.44
CA PHE A 241 69.22 -5.08 22.14
C PHE A 241 70.61 -4.99 22.78
N THR A 242 71.51 -5.95 22.51
CA THR A 242 72.84 -5.94 23.14
C THR A 242 73.77 -4.88 22.54
N GLY A 243 74.05 -3.81 23.31
CA GLY A 243 75.05 -2.78 23.01
C GLY A 243 74.67 -1.38 23.51
N SER A 244 75.54 -0.38 23.32
CA SER A 244 75.33 1.05 23.67
C SER A 244 74.19 1.75 22.91
N GLN A 245 73.24 0.98 22.37
CA GLN A 245 72.08 1.39 21.57
C GLN A 245 70.74 0.98 22.20
N ASP A 246 70.73 0.27 23.35
CA ASP A 246 69.51 -0.18 24.06
C ASP A 246 68.50 0.96 24.35
N SER A 247 68.97 2.17 24.66
CA SER A 247 68.09 3.33 24.85
C SER A 247 67.46 3.83 23.55
N SER A 248 68.22 3.86 22.45
CA SER A 248 67.72 4.29 21.15
C SER A 248 66.73 3.29 20.54
N VAL A 249 66.90 2.00 20.83
CA VAL A 249 65.96 0.99 20.32
C VAL A 249 64.67 0.93 21.16
N LYS A 250 64.74 1.15 22.49
CA LYS A 250 63.53 1.35 23.31
C LYS A 250 62.74 2.58 22.88
N GLU A 251 63.42 3.68 22.58
CA GLU A 251 62.77 4.89 22.05
C GLU A 251 62.12 4.63 20.68
N LEU A 252 62.76 3.81 19.82
CA LEU A 252 62.19 3.38 18.54
C LEU A 252 60.92 2.53 18.72
N VAL A 253 60.94 1.59 19.66
CA VAL A 253 59.80 0.74 20.04
C VAL A 253 58.61 1.59 20.53
N ASP A 254 58.85 2.56 21.41
CA ASP A 254 57.81 3.46 21.91
C ASP A 254 57.22 4.34 20.80
N VAL A 255 58.07 4.82 19.88
CA VAL A 255 57.63 5.59 18.72
C VAL A 255 56.81 4.73 17.77
N GLN A 256 57.21 3.48 17.50
CA GLN A 256 56.47 2.55 16.63
C GLN A 256 55.13 2.13 17.23
N ASN A 257 55.04 1.90 18.54
CA ASN A 257 53.77 1.65 19.23
C ASN A 257 52.81 2.84 19.10
N LYS A 258 53.30 4.07 19.33
CA LYS A 258 52.49 5.28 19.15
C LYS A 258 52.04 5.46 17.70
N ILE A 259 52.93 5.20 16.72
CA ILE A 259 52.57 5.22 15.30
C ILE A 259 51.47 4.19 15.01
N SER A 260 51.57 2.97 15.54
CA SER A 260 50.56 1.93 15.34
C SER A 260 49.20 2.33 15.92
N ASP A 261 49.16 2.82 17.16
CA ASP A 261 47.92 3.25 17.81
C ASP A 261 47.26 4.43 17.07
N LEU A 262 48.07 5.42 16.67
CA LEU A 262 47.61 6.55 15.87
C LEU A 262 47.15 6.10 14.48
N THR A 263 47.78 5.10 13.88
CA THR A 263 47.39 4.54 12.56
C THR A 263 46.04 3.84 12.65
N ILE A 264 45.76 3.11 13.73
CA ILE A 264 44.44 2.49 13.99
C ILE A 264 43.37 3.59 14.16
N GLY A 265 43.67 4.63 14.93
CA GLY A 265 42.81 5.81 15.07
C GLY A 265 42.55 6.51 13.72
N TYR A 266 43.61 6.71 12.94
CA TYR A 266 43.56 7.29 11.61
C TYR A 266 42.69 6.47 10.65
N SER A 267 42.81 5.14 10.68
CA SER A 267 41.98 4.23 9.86
C SER A 267 40.49 4.34 10.19
N LYS A 268 40.13 4.50 11.48
CA LYS A 268 38.76 4.78 11.91
C LYS A 268 38.24 6.12 11.38
N ILE A 269 39.05 7.18 11.50
CA ILE A 269 38.72 8.52 10.99
C ILE A 269 38.52 8.49 9.47
N LYS A 270 39.43 7.84 8.74
CA LYS A 270 39.37 7.69 7.27
C LYS A 270 38.14 6.91 6.81
N THR A 271 37.79 5.84 7.52
CA THR A 271 36.56 5.07 7.27
C THR A 271 35.31 5.93 7.48
N ARG A 272 35.32 6.76 8.54
CA ARG A 272 34.23 7.69 8.84
C ARG A 272 34.10 8.78 7.77
N LEU A 273 35.22 9.36 7.32
CA LEU A 273 35.27 10.31 6.20
C LEU A 273 34.70 9.71 4.92
N SER A 274 35.15 8.51 4.52
CA SER A 274 34.62 7.83 3.33
C SER A 274 33.11 7.58 3.41
N TYR A 275 32.60 7.23 4.60
CA TYR A 275 31.17 7.08 4.83
C TYR A 275 30.41 8.41 4.70
N LEU A 276 30.94 9.50 5.29
CA LEU A 276 30.34 10.82 5.23
C LEU A 276 30.32 11.34 3.79
N GLU A 277 31.41 11.18 3.04
CA GLU A 277 31.49 11.53 1.62
C GLU A 277 30.45 10.76 0.79
N LYS A 278 30.39 9.42 0.93
CA LYS A 278 29.39 8.59 0.24
C LYS A 278 27.96 8.98 0.62
N SER A 279 27.73 9.33 1.89
CA SER A 279 26.42 9.78 2.36
C SER A 279 26.04 11.14 1.79
N ILE A 280 26.98 12.09 1.72
CA ILE A 280 26.79 13.39 1.08
C ILE A 280 26.49 13.21 -0.40
N THR A 281 27.24 12.37 -1.10
CA THR A 281 27.00 12.05 -2.52
C THR A 281 25.61 11.47 -2.72
N LYS A 282 25.22 10.46 -1.94
CA LYS A 282 23.90 9.83 -2.05
C LYS A 282 22.74 10.79 -1.72
N VAL A 283 22.93 11.70 -0.76
CA VAL A 283 21.94 12.73 -0.42
C VAL A 283 21.89 13.83 -1.49
N ARG A 284 23.01 14.12 -2.17
CA ARG A 284 23.02 15.01 -3.34
C ARG A 284 22.40 14.38 -4.57
N GLU A 285 22.60 13.08 -4.78
CA GLU A 285 21.95 12.32 -5.86
C GLU A 285 20.43 12.22 -5.67
N SER A 286 19.94 12.35 -4.44
CA SER A 286 18.51 12.47 -4.16
C SER A 286 17.98 13.91 -4.26
N ALA A 287 18.84 14.90 -4.52
CA ALA A 287 18.38 16.23 -4.90
C ALA A 287 17.65 16.13 -6.23
N ALA A 288 16.45 16.70 -6.30
CA ALA A 288 15.70 16.72 -7.53
C ALA A 288 16.36 17.74 -8.47
N SER A 289 17.16 17.24 -9.42
CA SER A 289 17.61 18.00 -10.58
C SER A 289 16.65 17.75 -11.72
N VAL A 290 15.49 18.39 -11.66
CA VAL A 290 14.71 18.58 -12.88
C VAL A 290 14.40 20.05 -12.98
N ALA A 291 15.07 20.73 -13.91
CA ALA A 291 14.71 22.09 -14.24
C ALA A 291 13.27 22.05 -14.73
N GLY A 292 12.36 22.79 -14.09
CA GLY A 292 10.95 22.86 -14.50
C GLY A 292 10.79 23.15 -15.99
N LYS A 293 11.76 23.83 -16.61
CA LYS A 293 11.85 24.04 -18.06
C LYS A 293 12.00 22.76 -18.88
N GLU A 294 12.88 21.82 -18.54
CA GLU A 294 13.10 20.58 -19.32
C GLU A 294 11.90 19.64 -19.26
N LEU A 295 11.26 19.53 -18.09
CA LEU A 295 9.96 18.86 -17.95
C LEU A 295 8.91 19.55 -18.82
N THR A 296 8.86 20.88 -18.83
CA THR A 296 7.93 21.62 -19.68
C THR A 296 8.19 21.37 -21.17
N THR A 297 9.46 21.27 -21.59
CA THR A 297 9.85 20.97 -22.98
C THR A 297 9.47 19.54 -23.37
N ILE A 298 9.77 18.54 -22.53
CA ILE A 298 9.44 17.13 -22.80
C ILE A 298 7.92 16.95 -22.90
N TYR A 299 7.16 17.59 -22.00
CA TYR A 299 5.70 17.54 -22.04
C TYR A 299 5.13 18.35 -23.21
N ALA A 300 5.74 19.48 -23.61
CA ALA A 300 5.35 20.23 -24.80
C ALA A 300 5.66 19.48 -26.10
N GLU A 301 6.81 18.81 -26.20
CA GLU A 301 7.20 17.93 -27.31
C GLU A 301 6.31 16.68 -27.39
N ALA A 302 5.80 16.22 -26.25
CA ALA A 302 4.79 15.17 -26.17
C ALA A 302 3.33 15.68 -26.36
N GLY A 303 3.13 16.96 -26.67
CA GLY A 303 1.81 17.55 -26.99
C GLY A 303 0.91 17.88 -25.78
N VAL A 304 1.46 17.94 -24.57
CA VAL A 304 0.72 18.16 -23.31
C VAL A 304 1.01 19.56 -22.75
N ALA A 305 -0.01 20.41 -22.70
CA ALA A 305 0.09 21.74 -22.09
C ALA A 305 -0.03 21.66 -20.55
N ILE A 306 1.04 22.00 -19.83
CA ILE A 306 1.05 22.05 -18.35
C ILE A 306 0.51 23.42 -17.89
N SER A 307 -0.46 23.42 -16.96
CA SER A 307 -1.01 24.64 -16.35
C SER A 307 0.01 25.33 -15.43
N ASP A 308 0.01 26.67 -15.41
CA ASP A 308 1.01 27.46 -14.65
C ASP A 308 0.91 27.27 -13.12
N GLY A 309 -0.25 26.86 -12.60
CA GLY A 309 -0.44 26.52 -11.18
C GLY A 309 0.26 25.22 -10.78
N LEU A 310 0.24 24.19 -11.65
CA LEU A 310 0.93 22.93 -11.42
C LEU A 310 2.45 23.09 -11.54
N LYS A 311 2.90 23.98 -12.43
CA LYS A 311 4.31 24.39 -12.52
C LYS A 311 4.79 24.98 -11.20
N ARG A 312 4.03 25.93 -10.64
CA ARG A 312 4.37 26.55 -9.35
C ARG A 312 4.37 25.57 -8.18
N SER A 313 3.36 24.70 -8.04
CA SER A 313 3.35 23.76 -6.90
C SER A 313 4.44 22.69 -6.99
N PHE A 314 4.80 22.26 -8.21
CA PHE A 314 5.94 21.37 -8.42
C PHE A 314 7.26 22.10 -8.15
N GLU A 315 7.42 23.33 -8.63
CA GLU A 315 8.57 24.18 -8.31
C GLU A 315 8.71 24.39 -6.80
N ASP A 316 7.62 24.68 -6.09
CA ASP A 316 7.59 24.87 -4.64
C ASP A 316 7.95 23.58 -3.88
N LEU A 317 7.45 22.42 -4.33
CA LEU A 317 7.79 21.11 -3.76
C LEU A 317 9.26 20.75 -4.00
N VAL A 318 9.77 21.01 -5.20
CA VAL A 318 11.19 20.83 -5.55
C VAL A 318 12.06 21.76 -4.71
N VAL A 319 11.66 23.01 -4.50
CA VAL A 319 12.35 23.97 -3.63
C VAL A 319 12.35 23.49 -2.19
N PHE A 320 11.21 23.02 -1.65
CA PHE A 320 11.13 22.50 -0.29
C PHE A 320 11.98 21.23 -0.11
N HIS A 321 11.87 20.26 -1.02
CA HIS A 321 12.67 19.04 -1.03
C HIS A 321 14.17 19.36 -1.11
N ASN A 322 14.57 20.23 -2.04
CA ASN A 322 15.97 20.64 -2.19
C ASN A 322 16.47 21.45 -0.99
N LYS A 323 15.61 22.18 -0.28
CA LYS A 323 15.95 22.85 0.99
C LYS A 323 16.21 21.85 2.13
N VAL A 324 15.37 20.81 2.24
CA VAL A 324 15.59 19.71 3.20
C VAL A 324 16.87 18.95 2.88
N VAL A 325 17.12 18.67 1.60
CA VAL A 325 18.36 18.04 1.12
C VAL A 325 19.57 18.91 1.45
N SER A 326 19.50 20.23 1.16
CA SER A 326 20.58 21.18 1.46
C SER A 326 20.89 21.24 2.95
N ASN A 327 19.88 21.31 3.82
CA ASN A 327 20.08 21.30 5.27
C ASN A 327 20.76 20.01 5.76
N LYS A 328 20.36 18.85 5.23
CA LYS A 328 21.03 17.57 5.52
C LYS A 328 22.48 17.54 5.05
N VAL A 329 22.74 18.06 3.85
CA VAL A 329 24.12 18.17 3.31
C VAL A 329 24.98 19.09 4.18
N ASN A 330 24.44 20.21 4.66
CA ASN A 330 25.18 21.15 5.51
C ASN A 330 25.52 20.55 6.88
N LEU A 331 24.59 19.83 7.51
CA LEU A 331 24.87 19.08 8.74
C LEU A 331 25.98 18.04 8.53
N LEU A 332 25.88 17.24 7.47
CA LEU A 332 26.89 16.23 7.16
C LEU A 332 28.25 16.83 6.77
N LYS A 333 28.26 18.00 6.12
CA LYS A 333 29.49 18.74 5.81
C LYS A 333 30.18 19.29 7.06
N SER A 334 29.41 19.82 8.01
CA SER A 334 29.99 20.30 9.27
C SER A 334 30.66 19.15 10.04
N ASP A 335 30.07 17.96 10.02
CA ASP A 335 30.71 16.77 10.58
C ASP A 335 31.94 16.33 9.75
N LEU A 336 31.85 16.39 8.42
CA LEU A 336 32.98 16.10 7.52
C LEU A 336 34.19 16.99 7.81
N GLU A 337 33.98 18.31 7.92
CA GLU A 337 35.03 19.29 8.20
C GLU A 337 35.73 19.00 9.53
N LYS A 338 34.97 18.70 10.60
CA LYS A 338 35.55 18.29 11.89
C LYS A 338 36.44 17.05 11.77
N TYR A 339 35.98 16.03 11.06
CA TYR A 339 36.76 14.81 10.87
C TYR A 339 37.97 15.03 9.92
N GLN A 340 37.92 15.98 9.00
CA GLN A 340 39.05 16.35 8.14
C GLN A 340 40.14 17.12 8.91
N GLU A 341 39.73 17.99 9.84
CA GLU A 341 40.64 18.66 10.78
C GLU A 341 41.32 17.63 11.70
N GLU A 342 40.54 16.69 12.25
CA GLU A 342 41.04 15.60 13.06
C GLU A 342 41.98 14.67 12.27
N GLU A 343 41.63 14.31 11.03
CA GLU A 343 42.49 13.54 10.12
C GLU A 343 43.83 14.25 9.90
N THR A 344 43.79 15.55 9.60
CA THR A 344 44.99 16.35 9.35
C THR A 344 45.89 16.37 10.58
N ARG A 345 45.30 16.59 11.76
CA ARG A 345 46.03 16.59 13.04
C ARG A 345 46.72 15.25 13.31
N VAL A 346 45.99 14.14 13.20
CA VAL A 346 46.52 12.79 13.44
C VAL A 346 47.58 12.42 12.40
N ARG A 347 47.39 12.82 11.13
CA ARG A 347 48.38 12.60 10.07
C ARG A 347 49.67 13.37 10.32
N ASP A 348 49.58 14.61 10.78
CA ASP A 348 50.74 15.45 11.08
C ASP A 348 51.49 14.89 12.30
N GLU A 349 50.76 14.36 13.29
CA GLU A 349 51.33 13.66 14.45
C GLU A 349 52.05 12.38 14.04
N ILE A 350 51.44 11.53 13.20
CA ILE A 350 52.10 10.35 12.60
C ILE A 350 53.35 10.76 11.83
N SER A 351 53.28 11.81 11.01
CA SER A 351 54.43 12.29 10.21
C SER A 351 55.56 12.81 11.11
N SER A 352 55.23 13.46 12.22
CA SER A 352 56.23 13.91 13.21
C SER A 352 56.94 12.74 13.87
N LEU A 353 56.19 11.69 14.24
CA LEU A 353 56.73 10.47 14.83
C LEU A 353 57.57 9.68 13.81
N GLN A 354 57.18 9.63 12.53
CA GLN A 354 57.97 9.04 11.45
C GLN A 354 59.28 9.79 11.18
N ASN A 355 59.31 11.11 11.39
CA ASN A 355 60.54 11.90 11.31
C ASN A 355 61.47 11.62 12.50
N ILE A 356 60.91 11.47 13.71
CA ILE A 356 61.65 11.03 14.90
C ILE A 356 62.21 9.62 14.69
N GLU A 357 61.38 8.70 14.21
CA GLU A 357 61.76 7.33 13.81
C GLU A 357 62.92 7.38 12.81
N SER A 358 62.78 8.13 11.71
CA SER A 358 63.84 8.30 10.70
C SER A 358 65.14 8.90 11.26
N GLY A 359 65.04 9.75 12.28
CA GLY A 359 66.19 10.28 13.01
C GLY A 359 66.89 9.22 13.83
N ILE A 360 66.14 8.44 14.60
CA ILE A 360 66.65 7.32 15.40
C ILE A 360 67.30 6.25 14.50
N PHE A 361 66.69 5.95 13.35
CA PHE A 361 67.22 5.05 12.32
C PHE A 361 68.61 5.46 11.79
N LYS A 362 68.92 6.75 11.70
CA LYS A 362 70.24 7.24 11.22
C LYS A 362 71.37 7.01 12.23
N HIS A 363 71.05 6.80 13.50
CA HIS A 363 72.03 6.64 14.58
C HIS A 363 72.33 5.18 14.93
N ILE A 364 71.56 4.24 14.40
CA ILE A 364 71.69 2.80 14.64
C ILE A 364 72.54 2.18 13.52
N LYS A 365 73.58 1.41 13.90
CA LYS A 365 74.63 0.93 12.98
C LYS A 365 74.36 -0.46 12.38
N GLU A 366 73.13 -0.96 12.48
CA GLU A 366 72.71 -2.26 11.96
C GLU A 366 71.39 -2.15 11.15
N PRO A 367 71.48 -1.91 9.83
CA PRO A 367 70.31 -1.68 8.97
C PRO A 367 69.37 -2.89 8.83
N ASP A 368 69.90 -4.11 8.94
CA ASP A 368 69.13 -5.35 8.74
C ASP A 368 68.29 -5.72 9.97
N THR A 369 68.83 -5.46 11.16
CA THR A 369 68.15 -5.58 12.46
C THR A 369 66.95 -4.63 12.53
N LEU A 370 67.15 -3.39 12.07
CA LEU A 370 66.13 -2.36 11.98
C LEU A 370 65.01 -2.65 10.96
N LYS A 371 65.36 -3.19 9.78
CA LYS A 371 64.35 -3.64 8.82
C LYS A 371 63.50 -4.79 9.35
N SER A 372 64.11 -5.68 10.12
CA SER A 372 63.41 -6.83 10.71
C SER A 372 62.39 -6.39 11.76
N ILE A 373 62.76 -5.49 12.67
CA ILE A 373 61.82 -4.98 13.69
C ILE A 373 60.70 -4.13 13.07
N GLY A 374 61.01 -3.27 12.10
CA GLY A 374 59.99 -2.51 11.35
C GLY A 374 59.03 -3.42 10.57
N GLY A 375 59.51 -4.58 10.10
CA GLY A 375 58.65 -5.62 9.52
C GLY A 375 57.65 -6.20 10.53
N LEU A 376 58.12 -6.57 11.72
CA LEU A 376 57.28 -7.11 12.81
C LEU A 376 56.18 -6.14 13.22
N TYR A 377 56.50 -4.84 13.36
CA TYR A 377 55.51 -3.81 13.70
C TYR A 377 54.47 -3.57 12.59
N ASN A 378 54.89 -3.61 11.33
CA ASN A 378 53.95 -3.52 10.21
C ASN A 378 52.98 -4.69 10.20
N ASP A 379 53.45 -5.90 10.49
CA ASP A 379 52.60 -7.08 10.56
C ASP A 379 51.68 -7.04 11.79
N LEU A 380 52.18 -6.57 12.94
CA LEU A 380 51.37 -6.33 14.14
C LEU A 380 50.24 -5.32 13.84
N SER A 381 50.55 -4.23 13.14
CA SER A 381 49.55 -3.22 12.76
C SER A 381 48.48 -3.79 11.85
N LYS A 382 48.84 -4.64 10.86
CA LYS A 382 47.86 -5.30 9.98
C LYS A 382 46.93 -6.22 10.77
N ILE A 383 47.45 -6.99 11.73
CA ILE A 383 46.64 -7.88 12.56
C ILE A 383 45.69 -7.06 13.44
N LYS A 384 46.19 -5.99 14.08
CA LYS A 384 45.34 -5.09 14.87
C LYS A 384 44.22 -4.46 14.04
N GLU A 385 44.51 -4.05 12.79
CA GLU A 385 43.48 -3.56 11.86
C GLU A 385 42.44 -4.63 11.52
N GLN A 386 42.86 -5.86 11.27
CA GLN A 386 41.95 -6.98 11.00
C GLN A 386 41.04 -7.26 12.19
N ILE A 387 41.60 -7.32 13.42
CA ILE A 387 40.83 -7.51 14.65
C ILE A 387 39.82 -6.38 14.84
N ALA A 388 40.23 -5.13 14.64
CA ALA A 388 39.35 -3.96 14.76
C ALA A 388 38.22 -3.98 13.72
N GLY A 389 38.53 -4.37 12.48
CA GLY A 389 37.55 -4.51 11.40
C GLY A 389 36.49 -5.58 11.67
N ILE A 390 36.93 -6.76 12.14
CA ILE A 390 36.02 -7.86 12.52
C ILE A 390 35.16 -7.45 13.73
N SER A 391 35.76 -6.82 14.73
CA SER A 391 35.05 -6.35 15.93
C SER A 391 33.97 -5.32 15.59
N ALA A 392 34.30 -4.32 14.76
CA ALA A 392 33.33 -3.32 14.32
C ALA A 392 32.18 -3.91 13.48
N LEU A 393 32.43 -5.01 12.75
CA LEU A 393 31.39 -5.73 12.03
C LEU A 393 30.47 -6.50 13.00
N LEU A 394 31.04 -7.14 14.03
CA LEU A 394 30.27 -7.79 15.09
C LEU A 394 29.38 -6.79 15.84
N ASP A 395 29.93 -5.63 16.22
CA ASP A 395 29.15 -4.57 16.88
C ASP A 395 27.97 -4.12 16.01
N LYS A 396 28.16 -3.98 14.70
CA LYS A 396 27.07 -3.64 13.77
C LYS A 396 26.00 -4.73 13.71
N ILE A 397 26.40 -6.00 13.72
CA ILE A 397 25.48 -7.14 13.73
C ILE A 397 24.64 -7.12 15.02
N GLU A 398 25.28 -6.94 16.17
CA GLU A 398 24.62 -6.91 17.48
C GLU A 398 23.65 -5.73 17.60
N ASN A 399 24.09 -4.52 17.24
CA ASN A 399 23.23 -3.33 17.22
C ASN A 399 22.00 -3.54 16.29
N THR A 400 22.21 -4.11 15.10
CA THR A 400 21.11 -4.38 14.16
C THR A 400 20.12 -5.41 14.71
N LYS A 401 20.60 -6.44 15.45
CA LYS A 401 19.71 -7.39 16.12
C LYS A 401 18.87 -6.72 17.19
N SER A 402 19.50 -5.93 18.06
CA SER A 402 18.80 -5.21 19.13
C SER A 402 17.74 -4.25 18.57
N GLU A 403 18.04 -3.57 17.46
CA GLU A 403 17.04 -2.75 16.75
C GLU A 403 15.87 -3.58 16.20
N ILE A 404 16.14 -4.76 15.62
CA ILE A 404 15.07 -5.66 15.13
C ILE A 404 14.20 -6.12 16.30
N GLU A 405 14.81 -6.55 17.40
CA GLU A 405 14.09 -6.97 18.62
C GLU A 405 13.23 -5.85 19.20
N SER A 406 13.76 -4.62 19.26
CA SER A 406 12.99 -3.45 19.67
C SER A 406 11.78 -3.18 18.76
N LEU A 407 11.96 -3.30 17.44
CA LEU A 407 10.88 -3.14 16.46
C LEU A 407 9.82 -4.24 16.57
N GLU A 408 10.23 -5.50 16.78
CA GLU A 408 9.32 -6.63 17.02
C GLU A 408 8.52 -6.42 18.31
N ASN A 409 9.16 -5.97 19.39
CA ASN A 409 8.48 -5.63 20.64
C ASN A 409 7.47 -4.49 20.46
N CYS A 410 7.79 -3.47 19.65
CA CYS A 410 6.84 -2.42 19.30
C CYS A 410 5.66 -2.97 18.49
N LYS A 411 5.92 -3.89 17.56
CA LYS A 411 4.87 -4.52 16.75
C LYS A 411 3.93 -5.36 17.61
N LEU A 412 4.45 -6.14 18.56
CA LEU A 412 3.64 -6.93 19.48
C LEU A 412 2.66 -6.07 20.29
N LYS A 413 3.08 -4.88 20.75
CA LYS A 413 2.18 -3.94 21.42
C LYS A 413 1.03 -3.49 20.52
N ILE A 414 1.32 -3.15 19.27
CA ILE A 414 0.28 -2.76 18.30
C ILE A 414 -0.69 -3.92 18.02
N ILE A 415 -0.18 -5.16 17.90
CA ILE A 415 -1.03 -6.34 17.70
C ILE A 415 -1.98 -6.55 18.89
N GLN A 416 -1.48 -6.39 20.12
CA GLN A 416 -2.31 -6.47 21.32
C GLN A 416 -3.36 -5.36 21.38
N GLU A 417 -3.01 -4.13 20.98
CA GLU A 417 -3.97 -3.03 20.87
C GLU A 417 -5.04 -3.28 19.81
N ILE A 418 -4.68 -3.86 18.65
CA ILE A 418 -5.64 -4.26 17.63
C ILE A 418 -6.61 -5.30 18.21
N ALA A 419 -6.11 -6.35 18.84
CA ALA A 419 -6.94 -7.41 19.42
C ALA A 419 -7.91 -6.85 20.48
N LYS A 420 -7.44 -5.96 21.37
CA LYS A 420 -8.29 -5.32 22.37
C LYS A 420 -9.42 -4.48 21.74
N ASN A 421 -9.10 -3.73 20.68
CA ASN A 421 -10.10 -2.93 19.96
C ASN A 421 -11.06 -3.79 19.10
N THR A 422 -10.81 -5.09 19.00
CA THR A 422 -11.67 -6.03 18.26
C THR A 422 -12.86 -6.49 19.12
N GLU A 423 -12.84 -6.32 20.45
CA GLU A 423 -14.01 -6.62 21.30
C GLU A 423 -15.26 -5.80 20.92
N GLU A 424 -15.08 -4.53 20.51
CA GLU A 424 -16.18 -3.71 19.97
C GLU A 424 -16.68 -4.21 18.60
N LEU A 425 -15.81 -4.91 17.86
CA LEU A 425 -16.16 -5.52 16.58
C LEU A 425 -17.10 -6.71 16.77
N ASP A 426 -16.88 -7.51 17.81
CA ASP A 426 -17.69 -8.69 18.09
C ASP A 426 -19.16 -8.32 18.26
N GLY A 427 -19.46 -7.26 19.02
CA GLY A 427 -20.84 -6.77 19.16
C GLY A 427 -21.45 -6.29 17.83
N ASN A 428 -20.65 -5.69 16.94
CA ASN A 428 -21.10 -5.31 15.61
C ASN A 428 -21.35 -6.52 14.70
N VAL A 429 -20.51 -7.56 14.79
CA VAL A 429 -20.66 -8.82 14.06
C VAL A 429 -21.88 -9.59 14.55
N GLU A 430 -22.13 -9.62 15.86
CA GLU A 430 -23.34 -10.20 16.46
C GLU A 430 -24.61 -9.52 15.92
N LEU A 431 -24.65 -8.19 15.97
CA LEU A 431 -25.79 -7.42 15.44
C LEU A 431 -26.00 -7.63 13.93
N PHE A 432 -24.91 -7.73 13.16
CA PHE A 432 -25.00 -8.11 11.76
C PHE A 432 -25.57 -9.52 11.58
N ASN A 433 -25.14 -10.48 12.41
CA ASN A 433 -25.59 -11.87 12.36
C ASN A 433 -27.06 -12.05 12.75
N GLU A 434 -27.64 -11.17 13.58
CA GLU A 434 -29.08 -11.13 13.82
C GLU A 434 -29.85 -10.91 12.51
N HIS A 435 -29.46 -9.88 11.76
CA HIS A 435 -30.06 -9.57 10.46
C HIS A 435 -29.75 -10.65 9.40
N PHE A 436 -28.50 -11.09 9.31
CA PHE A 436 -28.07 -12.07 8.32
C PHE A 436 -28.74 -13.42 8.51
N GLY A 437 -28.82 -13.91 9.75
CA GLY A 437 -29.49 -15.15 10.08
C GLY A 437 -31.01 -15.10 9.87
N GLU A 438 -31.66 -13.96 10.12
CA GLU A 438 -33.09 -13.76 9.79
C GLU A 438 -33.33 -13.83 8.29
N LEU A 439 -32.58 -13.04 7.51
CA LEU A 439 -32.73 -12.96 6.06
C LEU A 439 -32.38 -14.27 5.37
N SER A 440 -31.29 -14.92 5.76
CA SER A 440 -30.87 -16.18 5.17
C SER A 440 -31.91 -17.28 5.42
N LYS A 441 -32.50 -17.32 6.63
CA LYS A 441 -33.57 -18.26 6.96
C LYS A 441 -34.82 -17.97 6.14
N SER A 442 -35.18 -16.70 5.98
CA SER A 442 -36.33 -16.30 5.18
C SER A 442 -36.18 -16.69 3.71
N PHE A 443 -34.99 -16.48 3.14
CA PHE A 443 -34.77 -16.70 1.70
C PHE A 443 -34.44 -18.16 1.36
N TYR A 444 -33.81 -18.90 2.28
CA TYR A 444 -33.25 -20.23 1.98
C TYR A 444 -33.60 -21.33 2.97
N GLY A 445 -34.36 -21.03 4.03
CA GLY A 445 -34.72 -21.97 5.09
C GLY A 445 -33.61 -22.25 6.12
N ASP A 446 -32.36 -21.88 5.81
CA ASP A 446 -31.19 -22.12 6.66
C ASP A 446 -30.64 -20.81 7.25
N ARG A 447 -30.17 -20.88 8.49
CA ARG A 447 -29.50 -19.75 9.15
C ARG A 447 -28.00 -19.80 8.84
N TYR A 448 -27.47 -18.68 8.37
CA TYR A 448 -26.05 -18.47 8.16
C TYR A 448 -25.55 -17.43 9.15
N ILE A 449 -24.28 -17.56 9.54
CA ILE A 449 -23.55 -16.61 10.35
C ILE A 449 -22.28 -16.20 9.61
N PHE A 450 -21.87 -14.96 9.80
CA PHE A 450 -20.58 -14.45 9.40
C PHE A 450 -19.68 -14.38 10.64
N ASP A 451 -18.56 -15.07 10.56
CA ASP A 451 -17.53 -15.03 11.59
C ASP A 451 -16.41 -14.09 11.15
N LEU A 452 -15.90 -13.28 12.08
CA LEU A 452 -14.82 -12.33 11.85
C LEU A 452 -13.99 -12.20 13.13
N GLU A 453 -12.80 -12.78 13.12
CA GLU A 453 -11.88 -12.78 14.26
C GLU A 453 -10.51 -12.24 13.83
N PHE A 454 -9.84 -11.47 14.68
CA PHE A 454 -8.44 -11.11 14.48
C PHE A 454 -7.52 -12.10 15.19
N ASP A 455 -6.79 -12.89 14.42
CA ASP A 455 -5.84 -13.87 14.92
C ASP A 455 -4.48 -13.22 15.23
N ILE A 456 -4.11 -13.24 16.51
CA ILE A 456 -2.87 -12.67 17.04
C ILE A 456 -1.63 -13.41 16.53
N GLU A 457 -1.70 -14.73 16.37
CA GLU A 457 -0.56 -15.56 15.96
C GLU A 457 -0.22 -15.36 14.50
N THR A 458 -1.24 -15.36 13.62
CA THR A 458 -1.02 -15.12 12.19
C THR A 458 -0.95 -13.63 11.86
N GLU A 459 -1.33 -12.77 12.81
CA GLU A 459 -1.51 -11.34 12.65
C GLU A 459 -2.51 -10.99 11.51
N LYS A 460 -3.60 -11.75 11.34
CA LYS A 460 -4.58 -11.59 10.24
C LYS A 460 -6.02 -11.71 10.71
N CYS A 461 -6.95 -11.15 9.94
CA CYS A 461 -8.37 -11.46 10.13
C CYS A 461 -8.69 -12.82 9.52
N ARG A 462 -9.33 -13.68 10.30
CA ARG A 462 -10.03 -14.87 9.83
C ARG A 462 -11.50 -14.50 9.66
N PHE A 463 -12.06 -14.85 8.52
CA PHE A 463 -13.47 -14.59 8.24
C PHE A 463 -14.05 -15.69 7.38
N ASP A 464 -15.27 -16.11 7.72
CA ASP A 464 -15.98 -17.15 6.98
C ASP A 464 -17.49 -16.97 7.11
N VAL A 465 -18.25 -17.61 6.22
CA VAL A 465 -19.71 -17.74 6.34
C VAL A 465 -20.04 -19.19 6.62
N VAL A 466 -20.65 -19.43 7.78
CA VAL A 466 -20.96 -20.76 8.28
C VAL A 466 -22.47 -20.97 8.28
N ASN A 467 -22.92 -22.12 7.78
CA ASN A 467 -24.32 -22.53 7.92
C ASN A 467 -24.51 -23.22 9.28
N ILE A 468 -25.52 -22.81 10.05
CA ILE A 468 -25.84 -23.40 11.35
C ILE A 468 -26.40 -24.83 11.19
N ALA A 469 -26.99 -25.16 10.03
CA ALA A 469 -27.58 -26.46 9.79
C ALA A 469 -26.51 -27.56 9.58
N PRO A 470 -26.67 -28.74 10.20
CA PRO A 470 -25.66 -29.81 10.16
C PRO A 470 -25.46 -30.45 8.77
N ASN A 471 -26.40 -30.29 7.84
CA ASN A 471 -26.33 -30.79 6.46
C ASN A 471 -26.65 -29.66 5.46
N PRO A 472 -25.66 -28.84 5.05
CA PRO A 472 -25.90 -27.75 4.12
C PRO A 472 -26.31 -28.28 2.74
N THR A 473 -27.44 -27.80 2.20
CA THR A 473 -27.83 -28.07 0.81
C THR A 473 -26.98 -27.19 -0.11
N GLY A 474 -26.03 -27.81 -0.83
CA GLY A 474 -25.21 -27.12 -1.83
C GLY A 474 -26.07 -26.54 -2.95
N GLY A 475 -25.81 -25.28 -3.33
CA GLY A 475 -26.51 -24.60 -4.44
C GLY A 475 -27.00 -23.17 -4.16
N LYS A 476 -26.83 -22.64 -2.94
CA LYS A 476 -27.47 -21.38 -2.48
C LYS A 476 -26.58 -20.13 -2.49
N LYS A 477 -25.38 -20.15 -3.10
CA LYS A 477 -24.35 -19.08 -2.92
C LYS A 477 -24.78 -17.67 -3.36
N LYS A 478 -25.43 -17.49 -4.52
CA LYS A 478 -25.91 -16.15 -4.96
C LYS A 478 -27.00 -15.61 -4.03
N GLY A 479 -27.73 -16.53 -3.42
CA GLY A 479 -28.75 -16.20 -2.48
C GLY A 479 -28.21 -15.79 -1.11
N GLU A 480 -27.27 -16.57 -0.59
CA GLU A 480 -26.47 -16.24 0.59
C GLU A 480 -25.85 -14.83 0.44
N LEU A 481 -25.28 -14.52 -0.72
CA LEU A 481 -24.77 -13.18 -1.05
C LEU A 481 -25.83 -12.09 -0.91
N SER A 482 -27.06 -12.34 -1.40
CA SER A 482 -28.17 -11.38 -1.32
C SER A 482 -28.62 -11.16 0.12
N ALA A 483 -28.72 -12.22 0.92
CA ALA A 483 -28.97 -12.11 2.35
C ALA A 483 -27.85 -11.32 3.05
N PHE A 484 -26.59 -11.60 2.73
CA PHE A 484 -25.42 -10.95 3.33
C PHE A 484 -25.41 -9.44 3.03
N ASP A 485 -25.60 -9.08 1.76
CA ASP A 485 -25.54 -7.70 1.33
C ASP A 485 -26.73 -6.87 1.85
N LEU A 486 -27.94 -7.45 1.90
CA LEU A 486 -29.11 -6.79 2.51
C LEU A 486 -28.99 -6.70 4.04
N ALA A 487 -28.47 -7.73 4.70
CA ALA A 487 -28.17 -7.69 6.14
C ALA A 487 -27.20 -6.57 6.47
N TYR A 488 -26.19 -6.36 5.61
CA TYR A 488 -25.21 -5.29 5.80
C TYR A 488 -25.86 -3.91 5.74
N ILE A 489 -26.84 -3.68 4.84
CA ILE A 489 -27.60 -2.42 4.81
C ILE A 489 -28.38 -2.21 6.12
N GLN A 490 -29.02 -3.26 6.65
CA GLN A 490 -29.74 -3.18 7.93
C GLN A 490 -28.79 -2.90 9.11
N PHE A 491 -27.65 -3.59 9.16
CA PHE A 491 -26.60 -3.38 10.14
C PHE A 491 -26.06 -1.94 10.13
N VAL A 492 -25.75 -1.40 8.95
CA VAL A 492 -25.29 -0.01 8.80
C VAL A 492 -26.32 0.98 9.35
N LYS A 493 -27.61 0.70 9.14
CA LYS A 493 -28.68 1.53 9.68
C LYS A 493 -28.81 1.41 11.20
N ALA A 494 -28.75 0.19 11.74
CA ALA A 494 -28.88 -0.08 13.17
C ALA A 494 -27.75 0.54 13.99
N THR A 495 -26.52 0.51 13.47
CA THR A 495 -25.33 1.08 14.12
C THR A 495 -25.10 2.56 13.81
N ASN A 496 -25.81 3.11 12.81
CA ASN A 496 -25.62 4.47 12.31
C ASN A 496 -24.18 4.77 11.87
N ILE A 497 -23.41 3.75 11.48
CA ILE A 497 -22.07 3.93 10.92
C ILE A 497 -22.16 4.56 9.53
N LYS A 498 -21.18 5.40 9.18
CA LYS A 498 -21.12 6.03 7.86
C LYS A 498 -20.61 5.04 6.82
N ARG A 499 -21.49 4.22 6.26
CA ARG A 499 -21.18 3.27 5.18
C ARG A 499 -22.26 3.30 4.10
N PRO A 500 -21.97 2.86 2.87
CA PRO A 500 -22.99 2.79 1.85
C PRO A 500 -24.18 1.93 2.25
N SER A 501 -25.38 2.50 2.10
CA SER A 501 -26.66 1.81 2.30
C SER A 501 -27.30 1.41 0.97
N PHE A 502 -26.48 1.13 -0.05
CA PHE A 502 -26.91 0.58 -1.33
C PHE A 502 -26.08 -0.64 -1.69
N VAL A 503 -26.66 -1.54 -2.50
CA VAL A 503 -25.92 -2.62 -3.16
C VAL A 503 -26.48 -2.84 -4.55
N ILE A 504 -25.59 -3.17 -5.50
CA ILE A 504 -25.91 -3.41 -6.90
C ILE A 504 -25.55 -4.84 -7.24
N HIS A 505 -26.53 -5.62 -7.71
CA HIS A 505 -26.34 -6.97 -8.22
C HIS A 505 -26.62 -7.00 -9.71
N ASP A 506 -25.67 -7.55 -10.46
CA ASP A 506 -25.82 -7.81 -11.88
C ASP A 506 -25.98 -9.32 -12.08
N SER A 507 -27.03 -9.72 -12.79
CA SER A 507 -27.29 -11.14 -13.14
C SER A 507 -27.57 -12.08 -11.95
N ILE A 508 -28.78 -11.95 -11.38
CA ILE A 508 -29.36 -12.92 -10.43
C ILE A 508 -30.18 -14.04 -11.13
N GLU A 509 -29.94 -14.27 -12.42
CA GLU A 509 -30.76 -15.17 -13.27
C GLU A 509 -30.72 -16.64 -12.85
N ASP A 510 -29.65 -17.08 -12.18
CA ASP A 510 -29.51 -18.47 -11.71
C ASP A 510 -30.21 -18.74 -10.37
N VAL A 511 -30.86 -17.74 -9.77
CA VAL A 511 -31.59 -17.86 -8.50
C VAL A 511 -33.03 -18.34 -8.77
N ASP A 512 -33.55 -19.20 -7.88
CA ASP A 512 -34.93 -19.70 -7.97
C ASP A 512 -35.95 -18.56 -7.86
N VAL A 513 -37.04 -18.64 -8.64
CA VAL A 513 -38.00 -17.53 -8.75
C VAL A 513 -38.68 -17.21 -7.42
N ASN A 514 -38.86 -18.21 -6.53
CA ASN A 514 -39.46 -17.97 -5.22
C ASN A 514 -38.48 -17.21 -4.31
N GLN A 515 -37.21 -17.57 -4.36
CA GLN A 515 -36.16 -16.86 -3.61
C GLN A 515 -36.01 -15.43 -4.08
N VAL A 516 -36.07 -15.19 -5.40
CA VAL A 516 -36.07 -13.83 -5.98
C VAL A 516 -37.25 -13.02 -5.45
N TYR A 517 -38.44 -13.62 -5.38
CA TYR A 517 -39.62 -12.96 -4.82
C TYR A 517 -39.43 -12.56 -3.36
N ASP A 518 -38.93 -13.46 -2.52
CA ASP A 518 -38.70 -13.20 -1.09
C ASP A 518 -37.63 -12.12 -0.87
N ILE A 519 -36.53 -12.16 -1.64
CA ILE A 519 -35.51 -11.12 -1.65
C ILE A 519 -36.14 -9.78 -2.00
N PHE A 520 -36.96 -9.72 -3.07
CA PHE A 520 -37.52 -8.48 -3.58
C PHE A 520 -38.56 -7.87 -2.64
N GLN A 521 -39.42 -8.68 -2.03
CA GLN A 521 -40.32 -8.21 -0.98
C GLN A 521 -39.55 -7.59 0.17
N ARG A 522 -38.50 -8.27 0.65
CA ARG A 522 -37.74 -7.79 1.80
C ARG A 522 -36.92 -6.54 1.46
N ALA A 523 -36.39 -6.48 0.23
CA ALA A 523 -35.64 -5.34 -0.27
C ALA A 523 -36.50 -4.10 -0.49
N GLU A 524 -37.77 -4.20 -0.88
CA GLU A 524 -38.66 -3.03 -1.05
C GLU A 524 -38.86 -2.26 0.27
N HIS A 525 -38.82 -2.98 1.41
CA HIS A 525 -39.02 -2.39 2.73
C HIS A 525 -37.73 -1.99 3.45
N ILE A 526 -36.56 -2.15 2.83
CA ILE A 526 -35.28 -1.83 3.46
C ILE A 526 -35.03 -0.31 3.51
N ASP A 527 -34.37 0.16 4.58
CA ASP A 527 -33.87 1.53 4.66
C ASP A 527 -32.53 1.71 3.94
N GLY A 528 -32.56 1.42 2.64
CA GLY A 528 -31.42 1.48 1.74
C GLY A 528 -31.86 1.31 0.29
N GLN A 529 -30.95 0.89 -0.58
CA GLN A 529 -31.23 0.75 -2.01
C GLN A 529 -30.68 -0.57 -2.53
N TYR A 530 -31.57 -1.47 -2.93
CA TYR A 530 -31.18 -2.68 -3.65
C TYR A 530 -31.41 -2.47 -5.14
N ILE A 531 -30.32 -2.41 -5.91
CA ILE A 531 -30.37 -2.19 -7.36
C ILE A 531 -30.01 -3.50 -8.04
N VAL A 532 -30.88 -3.97 -8.93
CA VAL A 532 -30.68 -5.27 -9.58
C VAL A 532 -31.02 -5.21 -11.05
N ALA A 533 -30.11 -5.73 -11.87
CA ALA A 533 -30.32 -5.95 -13.29
C ALA A 533 -30.71 -7.41 -13.54
N LEU A 534 -31.85 -7.63 -14.20
CA LEU A 534 -32.38 -8.95 -14.50
C LEU A 534 -33.19 -8.96 -15.80
N LEU A 535 -33.39 -10.15 -16.35
CA LEU A 535 -34.29 -10.34 -17.48
C LEU A 535 -35.76 -10.25 -17.05
N SER A 536 -36.61 -9.70 -17.92
CA SER A 536 -38.05 -9.54 -17.65
C SER A 536 -38.81 -10.86 -17.51
N ASP A 537 -38.32 -11.94 -18.10
CA ASP A 537 -38.90 -13.28 -18.03
C ASP A 537 -38.92 -13.84 -16.60
N LYS A 538 -37.91 -13.52 -15.78
CA LYS A 538 -37.87 -13.85 -14.35
C LYS A 538 -38.96 -13.18 -13.54
N LEU A 539 -39.55 -12.13 -14.08
CA LEU A 539 -40.66 -11.41 -13.47
C LEU A 539 -42.01 -11.81 -14.08
N ALA A 540 -42.09 -12.83 -14.94
CA ALA A 540 -43.34 -13.18 -15.63
C ALA A 540 -44.47 -13.65 -14.69
N ASP A 541 -44.13 -14.17 -13.51
CA ASP A 541 -45.11 -14.62 -12.52
C ASP A 541 -45.98 -13.42 -12.01
N PRO A 542 -47.31 -13.54 -12.01
CA PRO A 542 -48.24 -12.49 -11.56
C PRO A 542 -47.94 -11.93 -10.16
N ARG A 543 -47.31 -12.72 -9.28
CA ARG A 543 -46.89 -12.27 -7.95
C ARG A 543 -45.99 -11.03 -8.00
N PHE A 544 -45.21 -10.86 -9.08
CA PHE A 544 -44.32 -9.71 -9.25
C PHE A 544 -45.00 -8.45 -9.79
N ASP A 545 -46.29 -8.46 -10.16
CA ASP A 545 -46.90 -7.34 -10.87
C ASP A 545 -46.94 -6.05 -10.05
N LEU A 546 -47.16 -6.14 -8.74
CA LEU A 546 -47.10 -4.98 -7.84
C LEU A 546 -45.67 -4.43 -7.75
N LEU A 547 -44.69 -5.32 -7.53
CA LEU A 547 -43.27 -4.97 -7.43
C LEU A 547 -42.75 -4.36 -8.75
N LYS A 548 -43.16 -4.90 -9.90
CA LYS A 548 -42.81 -4.37 -11.23
C LYS A 548 -43.29 -2.93 -11.38
N LYS A 549 -44.57 -2.66 -11.07
CA LYS A 549 -45.16 -1.32 -11.19
C LYS A 549 -44.49 -0.30 -10.28
N GLN A 550 -44.04 -0.73 -9.10
CA GLN A 550 -43.47 0.17 -8.10
C GLN A 550 -41.95 0.34 -8.22
N SER A 551 -41.24 -0.68 -8.70
CA SER A 551 -39.79 -0.80 -8.51
C SER A 551 -38.98 -0.85 -9.80
N VAL A 552 -39.59 -0.94 -10.98
CA VAL A 552 -38.88 -0.76 -12.26
C VAL A 552 -38.49 0.70 -12.43
N ILE A 553 -37.18 0.96 -12.41
CA ILE A 553 -36.60 2.30 -12.58
C ILE A 553 -36.00 2.52 -13.97
N LEU A 554 -35.76 1.43 -14.72
CA LEU A 554 -35.25 1.47 -16.07
C LEU A 554 -35.73 0.23 -16.84
N GLU A 555 -36.36 0.48 -17.99
CA GLU A 555 -36.72 -0.54 -18.97
C GLU A 555 -35.96 -0.27 -20.27
N LEU A 556 -35.29 -1.28 -20.81
CA LEU A 556 -34.45 -1.17 -22.01
C LEU A 556 -34.96 -2.08 -23.13
N SER A 557 -34.92 -1.61 -24.37
CA SER A 557 -35.35 -2.39 -25.53
C SER A 557 -34.28 -2.36 -26.62
N GLU A 558 -34.47 -3.15 -27.70
CA GLU A 558 -33.60 -3.07 -28.88
C GLU A 558 -33.68 -1.70 -29.57
N SER A 559 -34.83 -1.01 -29.47
CA SER A 559 -35.01 0.34 -30.03
C SER A 559 -34.63 1.46 -29.06
N ASP A 560 -34.48 1.15 -27.77
CA ASP A 560 -34.08 2.10 -26.71
C ASP A 560 -33.01 1.48 -25.81
N LYS A 561 -31.86 1.13 -26.41
CA LYS A 561 -30.69 0.64 -25.68
C LYS A 561 -30.13 1.72 -24.76
N PHE A 562 -29.37 1.32 -23.74
CA PHE A 562 -28.88 2.26 -22.72
C PHE A 562 -28.21 3.52 -23.29
N PHE A 563 -27.28 3.37 -24.24
CA PHE A 563 -26.60 4.48 -24.93
C PHE A 563 -27.31 5.04 -26.16
N LYS A 564 -28.50 4.53 -26.51
CA LYS A 564 -29.27 4.91 -27.72
C LYS A 564 -28.46 4.75 -29.02
N ILE A 565 -27.71 3.65 -29.13
CA ILE A 565 -26.93 3.24 -30.31
C ILE A 565 -27.49 1.98 -30.96
#